data_AF-K5WUP9-F1
#
_entry.id   AF-K5WUP9-F1
#
_cell.length_a   1.000
_cell.length_b   1.000
_cell.length_c   1.000
_cell.angle_alpha   90.00
_cell.angle_beta   90.00
_cell.angle_gamma   90.00
#
_symmetry.space_group_name_H-M   'P 1'
#
loop_
_entity.id
_entity.type
_entity.pdbx_description
1 polymer ?
#
loop_
_entity_poly.entity_id
_entity_poly.type
_entity_poly.pdbx_seq_one_letter_code
_entity_poly.pdbx_strand_id
1 'polypeptide(L)' 'CAVQALEFFNPAIGGCLVLDNPQLIIQFPPGSIIFIPFAIFMHANLPIQPHEEHAVIIQYSPGSFLCFVDHDFTNQKDL' A
#
# COMPACT_ATOMS: atom_id res chain seq x y z
N CYS A 1 -4.64 -4.37 0.44
CA CYS A 1 -3.69 -4.46 -0.69
C CYS A 1 -2.41 -5.12 -0.19
N ALA A 2 -1.63 -5.68 -1.10
CA ALA A 2 -0.26 -6.09 -0.83
C ALA A 2 0.67 -5.06 -1.49
N VAL A 3 1.61 -4.52 -0.72
CA VAL A 3 2.61 -3.57 -1.20
C VAL A 3 3.96 -4.25 -1.10
N GLN A 4 4.71 -4.31 -2.20
CA GLN A 4 6.06 -4.86 -2.25
C GLN A 4 7.08 -3.74 -2.46
N ALA A 5 8.06 -3.64 -1.56
CA ALA A 5 9.18 -2.71 -1.71
C ALA A 5 10.18 -3.27 -2.72
N LEU A 6 10.59 -2.42 -3.65
CA LEU A 6 11.63 -2.69 -4.64
C LEU A 6 12.81 -1.74 -4.42
N GLU A 7 13.89 -1.99 -5.19
CA GLU A 7 15.10 -1.17 -5.24
C GLU A 7 15.90 -1.12 -3.93
N PHE A 8 16.92 -0.26 -3.86
CA PHE A 8 17.87 -0.19 -2.76
C PHE A 8 17.80 1.17 -2.06
N PHE A 9 17.29 1.13 -0.83
CA PHE A 9 17.35 2.22 0.14
C PHE A 9 17.57 1.63 1.53
N ASN A 10 18.03 2.45 2.48
CA ASN A 10 18.22 2.04 3.85
C ASN A 10 16.95 2.36 4.69
N PRO A 11 16.14 1.34 5.06
CA PRO A 11 14.88 1.51 5.79
C PRO A 11 15.08 2.00 7.24
N ALA A 12 16.32 2.08 7.74
CA ALA A 12 16.60 2.66 9.05
C ALA A 12 16.70 4.20 9.02
N ILE A 13 16.91 4.80 7.84
CA ILE A 13 17.14 6.25 7.68
C ILE A 13 16.19 6.93 6.70
N GLY A 14 15.31 6.18 6.02
CA GLY A 14 14.35 6.70 5.06
C GLY A 14 13.41 5.62 4.53
N GLY A 15 12.44 5.99 3.69
CA GLY A 15 11.56 5.02 3.00
C GLY A 15 10.58 4.24 3.89
N CYS A 16 10.53 4.51 5.20
CA CYS A 16 9.55 3.89 6.10
C CYS A 16 8.12 4.26 5.71
N LEU A 17 7.21 3.31 5.93
CA LEU A 17 5.78 3.55 5.83
C LEU A 17 5.27 4.21 7.11
N VAL A 18 4.66 5.38 6.98
CA VAL A 18 3.99 6.09 8.06
C VAL A 18 2.49 5.82 7.93
N LEU A 19 1.87 5.39 9.03
CA LEU A 19 0.43 5.30 9.20
C LEU A 19 0.01 6.38 10.19
N ASP A 20 -0.66 7.44 9.71
CA ASP A 20 -1.01 8.61 10.54
C ASP A 20 -1.95 8.23 11.70
N ASN A 21 -2.94 7.39 11.40
CA ASN A 21 -3.74 6.67 12.38
C ASN A 21 -3.56 5.18 12.05
N PRO A 22 -2.87 4.37 12.88
CA PRO A 22 -2.74 4.47 14.34
C PRO A 22 -1.41 5.06 14.88
N GLN A 23 -0.81 6.05 14.23
CA GLN A 23 0.47 6.68 14.63
C GLN A 23 1.64 5.68 14.67
N LEU A 24 1.77 4.87 13.60
CA LEU A 24 2.85 3.90 13.47
C LEU A 24 3.83 4.32 12.37
N ILE A 25 5.11 4.12 12.66
CA ILE A 25 6.17 4.15 11.65
C ILE A 25 6.68 2.72 11.52
N ILE A 26 6.56 2.17 10.32
CA ILE A 26 6.91 0.78 10.02
C ILE A 26 8.12 0.81 9.10
N GLN A 27 9.21 0.18 9.54
CA GLN A 27 10.34 -0.09 8.66
C GLN A 27 9.88 -1.09 7.60
N PHE A 28 9.99 -0.69 6.35
CA PHE A 28 9.54 -1.46 5.20
C PHE A 28 10.76 -1.71 4.29
N PRO A 29 11.56 -2.75 4.57
CA PRO A 29 12.82 -2.97 3.87
C PRO A 29 12.63 -3.38 2.40
N PRO A 30 13.59 -3.08 1.50
CA PRO A 30 13.67 -3.66 0.17
C PRO A 30 13.41 -5.17 0.11
N GLY A 31 12.59 -5.60 -0.86
CA GLY A 31 12.24 -7.01 -1.05
C GLY A 31 11.20 -7.55 -0.08
N SER A 32 10.71 -6.75 0.87
CA SER A 32 9.61 -7.14 1.75
C SER A 32 8.25 -6.83 1.15
N ILE A 33 7.22 -7.51 1.70
CA ILE A 33 5.82 -7.30 1.36
C ILE A 33 5.06 -6.97 2.64
N ILE A 34 4.24 -5.91 2.59
CA ILE A 34 3.31 -5.56 3.66
C ILE A 34 1.88 -5.65 3.15
N PHE A 35 1.01 -6.25 3.98
CA PHE A 35 -0.42 -6.25 3.76
C PHE A 35 -1.04 -5.13 4.57
N ILE A 36 -1.56 -4.11 3.88
CA ILE A 36 -2.26 -3.00 4.52
C ILE A 36 -3.71 -2.93 4.02
N PRO A 37 -4.69 -2.65 4.91
CA PRO A 37 -6.03 -2.30 4.48
C PRO A 37 -5.98 -0.99 3.70
N PHE A 38 -6.08 -1.09 2.38
CA PHE A 38 -6.05 0.07 1.49
C PHE A 38 -7.30 0.92 1.70
N ALA A 39 -7.16 2.25 1.60
CA ALA A 39 -8.23 3.23 1.79
C ALA A 39 -8.84 3.34 3.22
N ILE A 40 -8.38 2.55 4.20
CA ILE A 40 -8.77 2.71 5.61
C ILE A 40 -7.81 3.64 6.35
N PHE A 41 -6.52 3.50 6.10
CA PHE A 41 -5.48 4.27 6.78
C PHE A 41 -4.86 5.32 5.83
N MET A 42 -4.75 6.54 6.34
CA MET A 42 -3.92 7.56 5.70
C MET A 42 -2.45 7.18 5.91
N HIS A 43 -1.72 7.07 4.80
CA HIS A 43 -0.37 6.57 4.80
C HIS A 43 0.52 7.36 3.85
N ALA A 44 1.81 7.42 4.16
CA ALA A 44 2.84 8.07 3.35
C ALA A 44 4.18 7.36 3.52
N ASN A 45 5.11 7.59 2.59
CA ASN A 45 6.49 7.14 2.74
C ASN A 45 7.37 8.29 3.22
N LEU A 46 8.29 8.02 4.13
CA LEU A 46 9.35 8.97 4.45
C LEU A 46 10.27 9.16 3.24
N PRO A 47 10.84 10.36 3.04
CA PRO A 47 11.81 10.59 1.99
C PRO A 47 13.04 9.67 2.17
N ILE A 48 13.60 9.24 1.06
CA ILE A 48 14.88 8.52 1.00
C ILE A 48 16.04 9.50 0.78
N GLN A 49 17.27 9.02 0.88
CA GLN A 49 18.45 9.84 0.62
C GLN A 49 18.58 10.16 -0.88
N PRO A 50 19.24 11.27 -1.26
CA PRO A 50 19.33 11.71 -2.67
C PRO A 50 19.96 10.72 -3.66
N HIS A 51 20.67 9.71 -3.16
CA HIS A 51 21.37 8.69 -3.95
C HIS A 51 20.68 7.31 -3.91
N GLU A 52 19.56 7.22 -3.19
CA GLU A 52 18.77 5.99 -3.06
C GLU A 52 17.61 6.00 -4.06
N GLU A 53 17.11 4.81 -4.38
CA GLU A 53 15.93 4.62 -5.21
C GLU A 53 14.89 3.81 -4.43
N HIS A 54 13.61 4.15 -4.61
CA HIS A 54 12.51 3.46 -3.96
C HIS A 54 11.32 3.37 -4.92
N ALA A 55 11.04 2.14 -5.36
CA ALA A 55 9.86 1.78 -6.11
C ALA A 55 9.01 0.79 -5.31
N VAL A 56 7.72 0.77 -5.60
CA VAL A 56 6.79 -0.19 -5.00
C VAL A 56 5.86 -0.79 -6.04
N ILE A 57 5.51 -2.07 -5.86
CA ILE A 57 4.39 -2.69 -6.57
C ILE A 57 3.21 -2.78 -5.60
N ILE A 58 2.07 -2.22 -5.99
CA ILE A 58 0.83 -2.27 -5.22
C ILE A 58 -0.17 -3.19 -5.92
N GLN A 59 -0.55 -4.26 -5.24
CA GLN A 59 -1.56 -5.22 -5.68
C GLN A 59 -2.84 -4.98 -4.88
N TYR A 60 -3.91 -4.56 -5.54
CA TYR A 60 -5.19 -4.28 -4.88
C TYR A 60 -6.37 -4.71 -5.75
N SER A 61 -7.49 -4.99 -5.08
CA SER A 61 -8.78 -5.23 -5.71
C SER A 61 -9.70 -4.06 -5.39
N PRO A 62 -10.27 -3.36 -6.39
CA PRO A 62 -11.25 -2.31 -6.14
C PRO A 62 -12.50 -2.86 -5.45
N GLY A 63 -13.06 -2.13 -4.49
CA GLY A 63 -14.29 -2.54 -3.80
C GLY A 63 -15.49 -2.74 -4.74
N SER A 64 -15.58 -1.93 -5.80
CA SER A 64 -16.64 -2.05 -6.82
C SER A 64 -16.61 -3.40 -7.55
N PHE A 65 -15.44 -4.02 -7.72
CA PHE A 65 -15.34 -5.34 -8.32
C PHE A 65 -15.92 -6.42 -7.40
N LEU A 66 -15.71 -6.29 -6.08
CA LEU A 66 -16.30 -7.19 -5.09
C LEU A 66 -17.83 -7.00 -5.03
N CYS A 67 -18.32 -5.76 -5.00
CA CYS A 67 -19.76 -5.48 -5.06
C CYS A 67 -20.42 -6.07 -6.31
N PHE A 68 -19.76 -6.02 -7.47
CA PHE A 68 -20.29 -6.60 -8.70
C PHE A 68 -20.43 -8.12 -8.62
N VAL A 69 -19.46 -8.81 -8.01
CA VAL A 69 -19.54 -10.25 -7.76
C VAL A 69 -20.65 -10.57 -6.75
N ASP A 70 -20.78 -9.77 -5.68
CA ASP A 70 -21.84 -9.93 -4.68
C ASP A 70 -23.25 -9.68 -5.25
N HIS A 71 -23.36 -8.91 -6.33
CA HIS A 71 -24.59 -8.64 -7.06
C HIS A 71 -24.79 -9.59 -8.27
N ASP A 72 -24.25 -10.81 -8.22
CA ASP A 72 -24.37 -11.82 -9.28
C ASP A 72 -23.97 -11.29 -10.67
N PHE A 73 -22.86 -10.55 -10.72
CA PHE A 73 -22.34 -9.94 -11.96
C PHE A 73 -23.31 -8.94 -12.60
N THR A 74 -24.09 -8.25 -11.77
CA THR A 74 -25.04 -7.22 -12.18
C THR A 74 -24.64 -5.85 -11.63
N ASN A 75 -24.84 -4.79 -12.40
CA ASN A 75 -24.56 -3.44 -11.89
C ASN A 75 -25.56 -3.08 -10.79
N GLN A 76 -25.12 -2.26 -9.83
CA GLN A 76 -26.00 -1.78 -8.75
C GLN A 76 -27.25 -1.04 -9.25
N LYS A 77 -27.22 -0.48 -10.46
CA LYS A 77 -28.39 0.21 -11.05
C LYS A 77 -29.46 -0.75 -11.58
N ASP A 78 -29.08 -2.00 -11.86
CA ASP A 78 -29.90 -3.01 -12.51
C ASP A 78 -30.46 -4.04 -11.50
N LEU A 79 -30.19 -3.81 -10.20
CA LEU A 79 -30.72 -4.53 -9.04
C LEU A 79 -32.14 -4.07 -8.65
#